data_AF-A0A2G5D8C3-F1
#
_entry.id   AF-A0A2G5D8C3-F1
#
_cell.length_a   1.000
_cell.length_b   1.000
_cell.length_c   1.000
_cell.angle_alpha   90.00
_cell.angle_beta   90.00
_cell.angle_gamma   90.00
#
_symmetry.space_group_name_H-M   'P 1'
#
loop_
_entity.id
_entity.type
_entity.pdbx_description
1 polymer ?
#
loop_
_entity_poly.entity_id
_entity_poly.type
_entity_poly.pdbx_seq_one_letter_code
_entity_poly.pdbx_strand_id
1 'polypeptide(L)'
;MFSLYSGINRLLLTVGFPSASYGPSISFVAHPPSHTIGNTVILTLKLVSIEQNMATGKLEMEKEAKCNPQKFYGMIKYTLHHLHTIFPESYKSIDILEGDGESVGSVRLWKYVLPGTSEVLTAKEKTEVIDDENMLIVWNIYEGDHTNHYNGFVLLKMQVVPNGEGSLVKWTFEYEKRNEGGPDPQQFMNMFVMFGDKLDAHLAAEA
;
A
#
# COMPACT_ATOMS: atom_id res chain seq x y z
N MET A 1 0.63 17.27 24.46
CA MET A 1 -0.23 17.17 25.66
C MET A 1 0.33 16.04 26.53
N PHE A 2 0.51 16.25 27.83
CA PHE A 2 1.03 15.22 28.74
C PHE A 2 -0.13 14.53 29.44
N SER A 3 -0.16 13.21 29.42
CA SER A 3 -1.12 12.41 30.19
C SER A 3 -0.37 11.58 31.23
N LEU A 4 -0.80 11.66 32.49
CA LEU A 4 -0.24 10.92 33.62
C LEU A 4 -1.24 9.85 34.05
N TYR A 5 -0.81 8.59 34.03
CA TYR A 5 -1.58 7.48 34.58
C TYR A 5 -0.86 6.92 35.81
N SER A 6 -1.56 6.85 36.94
CA SER A 6 -1.06 6.23 38.17
C SER A 6 -1.61 4.81 38.31
N GLY A 7 -0.70 3.84 38.39
CA GLY A 7 -0.97 2.48 38.85
C GLY A 7 -0.19 2.19 40.12
N ILE A 8 -0.56 1.15 40.87
CA ILE A 8 0.13 0.75 42.11
C ILE A 8 1.64 0.57 41.79
N ASN A 9 2.46 1.49 42.32
CA ASN A 9 3.93 1.58 42.21
C ASN A 9 4.57 1.95 40.86
N ARG A 10 3.83 2.46 39.85
CA ARG A 10 4.44 2.93 38.59
C ARG A 10 3.75 4.19 38.05
N LEU A 11 4.57 5.18 37.67
CA LEU A 11 4.14 6.38 36.96
C LEU A 11 4.54 6.20 35.48
N LEU A 12 3.54 6.18 34.58
CA LEU A 12 3.77 6.18 33.14
C LEU A 12 3.59 7.61 32.61
N LEU A 13 4.64 8.15 31.98
CA LEU A 13 4.59 9.44 31.32
C LEU A 13 4.56 9.21 29.81
N THR A 14 3.51 9.68 29.15
CA THR A 14 3.42 9.72 27.68
C THR A 14 3.49 11.17 27.21
N VAL A 15 4.44 11.44 26.32
CA VAL A 15 4.63 12.77 25.72
C VAL A 15 4.06 12.76 24.31
N GLY A 16 2.89 13.39 24.11
CA GLY A 16 2.36 13.67 22.78
C GLY A 16 2.84 15.04 22.28
N PHE A 17 3.47 15.10 21.11
CA PHE A 17 3.89 16.36 20.49
C PHE A 17 2.66 17.08 19.91
N PRO A 18 2.30 18.29 20.40
CA PRO A 18 0.98 18.90 20.14
C PRO A 18 0.78 19.47 18.72
N SER A 19 1.80 19.47 17.86
CA SER A 19 1.72 20.03 16.51
C SER A 19 1.58 19.00 15.39
N ALA A 20 1.62 17.71 15.71
CA ALA A 20 1.34 16.63 14.76
C ALA A 20 0.27 15.75 15.39
N SER A 21 -0.85 15.58 14.71
CA SER A 21 -1.83 14.53 15.05
C SER A 21 -1.19 13.13 15.05
N TYR A 22 0.00 12.98 14.44
CA TYR A 22 0.77 11.74 14.35
C TYR A 22 2.29 12.00 14.52
N GLY A 23 2.76 12.02 15.77
CA GLY A 23 4.19 11.96 16.12
C GLY A 23 4.50 10.66 16.88
N PRO A 24 5.78 10.25 17.02
CA PRO A 24 6.10 9.07 17.80
C PRO A 24 5.62 9.26 19.25
N SER A 25 4.82 8.31 19.74
CA SER A 25 4.47 8.24 21.14
C SER A 25 5.68 7.67 21.89
N ILE A 26 6.26 8.47 22.78
CA ILE A 26 7.39 8.05 23.61
C ILE A 26 6.86 7.80 25.02
N SER A 27 7.03 6.57 25.49
CA SER A 27 6.62 6.15 26.84
C SER A 27 7.82 5.93 27.74
N PHE A 28 7.75 6.53 28.93
CA PHE A 28 8.77 6.39 29.99
C PHE A 28 8.16 5.79 31.25
N VAL A 29 8.94 4.99 31.97
CA VAL A 29 8.63 4.58 33.34
C VAL A 29 9.56 5.29 34.31
N ALA A 30 8.97 6.02 35.24
CA ALA A 30 9.71 6.63 36.34
C ALA A 30 10.06 5.57 37.39
N HIS A 31 11.32 5.54 37.81
CA HIS A 31 11.74 4.78 38.99
C HIS A 31 11.51 5.62 40.24
N PRO A 32 11.25 5.00 41.41
CA PRO A 32 11.20 5.71 42.68
C PRO A 32 12.47 6.57 42.86
N PRO A 33 12.35 7.80 43.37
CA PRO A 33 13.50 8.67 43.55
C PRO A 33 14.50 8.03 44.51
N SER A 34 15.73 7.82 44.06
CA SER A 34 16.80 7.27 44.91
C SER A 34 17.54 8.35 45.70
N HIS A 35 17.47 9.62 45.26
CA HIS A 35 18.18 10.75 45.88
C HIS A 35 17.40 12.07 45.74
N THR A 36 17.50 12.91 46.77
CA THR A 36 17.05 14.32 46.78
C THR A 36 18.27 15.23 46.95
N ILE A 37 18.29 16.37 46.24
CA ILE A 37 19.29 17.42 46.43
C ILE A 37 18.54 18.67 46.89
N GLY A 38 18.63 19.00 48.18
CA GLY A 38 17.81 20.05 48.79
C GLY A 38 16.31 19.72 48.69
N ASN A 39 15.51 20.69 48.22
CA ASN A 39 14.07 20.52 47.97
C ASN A 39 13.75 19.97 46.57
N THR A 40 14.75 19.54 45.80
CA THR A 40 14.57 19.04 44.43
C THR A 40 14.56 17.52 44.41
N VAL A 41 13.50 16.94 43.85
CA VAL A 41 13.35 15.49 43.61
C VAL A 41 13.86 15.16 42.21
N ILE A 42 14.85 14.26 42.13
CA ILE A 42 15.37 13.78 40.84
C ILE A 42 14.67 12.46 40.50
N LEU A 43 13.97 12.44 39.37
CA LEU A 43 13.37 11.23 38.82
C LEU A 43 14.25 10.64 37.73
N THR A 44 14.60 9.36 37.86
CA THR A 44 15.23 8.61 36.77
C THR A 44 14.15 8.01 35.89
N LEU A 45 14.11 8.43 34.62
CA LEU A 45 13.21 7.90 33.61
C LEU A 45 13.93 6.81 32.80
N LYS A 46 13.32 5.62 32.68
CA LYS A 46 13.75 4.65 31.66
C LYS A 46 12.78 4.70 30.48
N LEU A 47 13.35 4.79 29.28
CA LEU A 47 12.60 4.61 28.05
C LEU A 47 12.00 3.20 28.02
N VAL A 48 10.72 3.11 27.67
CA VAL A 48 9.99 1.84 27.57
C VAL A 48 9.72 1.49 26.12
N SER A 49 9.13 2.41 25.37
CA SER A 49 8.80 2.22 23.96
C SER A 49 8.80 3.54 23.21
N ILE A 50 9.04 3.44 21.90
CA ILE A 50 8.80 4.49 20.91
C ILE A 50 7.86 3.86 19.88
N GLU A 51 6.66 4.40 19.76
CA GLU A 51 5.65 3.93 18.80
C GLU A 51 5.47 5.00 17.72
N GLN A 52 5.86 4.71 16.48
CA GLN A 52 5.60 5.62 15.37
C GLN A 52 4.11 5.57 15.01
N ASN A 53 3.44 6.71 15.15
CA ASN A 53 2.07 6.88 14.68
C ASN A 53 2.16 7.28 13.20
N MET A 54 1.82 6.37 12.29
CA MET A 54 1.96 6.57 10.85
C MET A 54 0.59 6.80 10.21
N ALA A 55 0.58 7.62 9.15
CA ALA A 55 -0.65 7.97 8.45
C ALA A 55 -1.00 6.89 7.43
N THR A 56 -2.07 6.14 7.70
CA THR A 56 -2.69 5.23 6.73
C THR A 56 -3.55 6.00 5.75
N GLY A 57 -3.46 5.65 4.46
CA GLY A 57 -4.24 6.23 3.39
C GLY A 57 -4.92 5.16 2.53
N LYS A 58 -5.99 5.57 1.87
CA LYS A 58 -6.70 4.79 0.86
C LYS A 58 -7.00 5.69 -0.32
N LEU A 59 -6.59 5.30 -1.51
CA LEU A 59 -6.94 5.98 -2.76
C LEU A 59 -7.72 5.02 -3.65
N GLU A 60 -8.83 5.49 -4.20
CA GLU A 60 -9.73 4.70 -5.02
C GLU A 60 -9.96 5.38 -6.36
N MET A 61 -10.04 4.58 -7.41
CA MET A 61 -10.47 5.01 -8.73
C MET A 61 -11.40 3.98 -9.33
N GLU A 62 -12.34 4.47 -10.12
CA GLU A 62 -13.22 3.62 -10.89
C GLU A 62 -13.34 4.15 -12.32
N LYS A 63 -13.46 3.22 -13.26
CA LYS A 63 -13.53 3.53 -14.68
C LYS A 63 -14.46 2.54 -15.36
N GLU A 64 -15.35 3.06 -16.20
CA GLU A 64 -16.18 2.24 -17.06
C GLU A 64 -15.35 1.67 -18.21
N ALA A 65 -15.53 0.38 -18.46
CA ALA A 65 -14.97 -0.37 -19.56
C ALA A 65 -16.12 -0.96 -20.40
N LYS A 66 -15.93 -1.01 -21.72
CA LYS A 66 -16.95 -1.48 -22.65
C LYS A 66 -17.03 -3.00 -22.72
N CYS A 67 -15.93 -3.69 -22.42
CA CYS A 67 -15.86 -5.12 -22.52
C CYS A 67 -16.62 -5.85 -21.40
N ASN A 68 -16.97 -7.11 -21.70
CA ASN A 68 -17.61 -8.01 -20.76
C ASN A 68 -16.74 -8.19 -19.48
N PRO A 69 -17.35 -8.13 -18.28
CA PRO A 69 -16.60 -8.17 -17.02
C PRO A 69 -15.78 -9.44 -16.82
N GLN A 70 -16.28 -10.61 -17.22
CA GLN A 70 -15.55 -11.87 -17.11
C GLN A 70 -14.34 -11.91 -18.05
N LYS A 71 -14.46 -11.36 -19.26
CA LYS A 71 -13.33 -11.23 -20.19
C LYS A 71 -12.27 -10.29 -19.63
N PHE A 72 -12.65 -9.13 -19.10
CA PHE A 72 -11.69 -8.19 -18.50
C PHE A 72 -10.97 -8.81 -17.31
N TYR A 73 -11.73 -9.38 -16.37
CA TYR A 73 -11.20 -10.04 -15.19
C TYR A 73 -10.27 -11.21 -15.55
N GLY A 74 -10.73 -12.09 -16.45
CA GLY A 74 -9.96 -13.23 -16.93
C GLY A 74 -8.67 -12.79 -17.61
N MET A 75 -8.71 -11.73 -18.41
CA MET A 75 -7.48 -11.17 -18.95
C MET A 75 -6.56 -10.75 -17.83
N ILE A 76 -6.94 -9.87 -16.89
CA ILE A 76 -6.04 -9.40 -15.81
C ILE A 76 -5.38 -10.58 -15.07
N LYS A 77 -6.14 -11.62 -14.75
CA LYS A 77 -5.65 -12.83 -14.08
C LYS A 77 -4.54 -13.55 -14.87
N TYR A 78 -4.64 -13.57 -16.21
CA TYR A 78 -3.73 -14.29 -17.11
C TYR A 78 -2.92 -13.36 -18.04
N THR A 79 -2.87 -12.04 -17.80
CA THR A 79 -2.32 -11.05 -18.78
C THR A 79 -0.81 -11.14 -18.89
N LEU A 80 -0.11 -11.87 -17.99
CA LEU A 80 1.35 -11.86 -17.90
C LEU A 80 2.05 -12.05 -19.26
N HIS A 81 1.49 -12.89 -20.12
CA HIS A 81 2.04 -13.16 -21.46
C HIS A 81 1.73 -12.07 -22.50
N HIS A 82 0.69 -11.26 -22.30
CA HIS A 82 0.22 -10.25 -23.25
C HIS A 82 0.60 -8.80 -22.88
N LEU A 83 1.12 -8.57 -21.67
CA LEU A 83 1.46 -7.23 -21.17
C LEU A 83 2.42 -6.45 -22.08
N HIS A 84 3.40 -7.12 -22.67
CA HIS A 84 4.36 -6.50 -23.59
C HIS A 84 3.69 -5.98 -24.87
N THR A 85 2.51 -6.49 -25.24
CA THR A 85 1.73 -6.04 -26.40
C THR A 85 0.70 -4.98 -26.00
N ILE A 86 0.04 -5.16 -24.86
CA ILE A 86 -1.04 -4.27 -24.41
C ILE A 86 -0.50 -2.97 -23.80
N PHE A 87 0.61 -3.05 -23.06
CA PHE A 87 1.15 -1.93 -22.28
C PHE A 87 2.68 -1.77 -22.39
N PRO A 88 3.25 -1.73 -23.62
CA PRO A 88 4.70 -1.73 -23.85
C PRO A 88 5.45 -0.52 -23.27
N GLU A 89 4.78 0.62 -23.14
CA GLU A 89 5.41 1.85 -22.63
C GLU A 89 5.82 1.71 -21.16
N SER A 90 4.96 1.12 -20.33
CA SER A 90 5.18 0.97 -18.89
C SER A 90 5.79 -0.38 -18.56
N TYR A 91 5.39 -1.47 -19.23
CA TYR A 91 5.93 -2.80 -18.99
C TYR A 91 7.42 -2.90 -19.39
N LYS A 92 8.24 -3.56 -18.56
CA LYS A 92 9.62 -3.93 -18.91
C LYS A 92 9.88 -5.42 -18.76
N SER A 93 9.60 -5.98 -17.59
CA SER A 93 9.68 -7.43 -17.37
C SER A 93 8.93 -7.85 -16.11
N ILE A 94 8.64 -9.14 -16.01
CA ILE A 94 8.15 -9.79 -14.78
C ILE A 94 8.97 -11.06 -14.58
N ASP A 95 9.54 -11.20 -13.39
CA ASP A 95 10.20 -12.42 -12.95
C ASP A 95 9.27 -13.14 -11.95
N ILE A 96 8.94 -14.41 -12.21
CA ILE A 96 8.21 -15.26 -11.27
C ILE A 96 9.23 -15.81 -10.27
N LEU A 97 9.13 -15.40 -9.01
CA LEU A 97 10.07 -15.77 -7.96
C LEU A 97 9.59 -17.01 -7.19
N GLU A 98 8.28 -17.13 -6.99
CA GLU A 98 7.64 -18.26 -6.33
C GLU A 98 6.29 -18.55 -6.99
N GLY A 99 5.92 -19.83 -7.06
CA GLY A 99 4.65 -20.27 -7.65
C GLY A 99 4.66 -20.25 -9.18
N ASP A 100 3.46 -20.07 -9.75
CA ASP A 100 3.20 -20.07 -11.19
C ASP A 100 2.99 -18.66 -11.77
N GLY A 101 2.95 -17.63 -10.92
CA GLY A 101 2.65 -16.24 -11.29
C GLY A 101 1.17 -15.88 -11.38
N GLU A 102 0.25 -16.85 -11.29
CA GLU A 102 -1.19 -16.66 -11.53
C GLU A 102 -2.05 -17.02 -10.31
N SER A 103 -1.61 -17.99 -9.52
CA SER A 103 -2.30 -18.49 -8.33
C SER A 103 -2.05 -17.63 -7.09
N VAL A 104 -2.95 -17.75 -6.10
CA VAL A 104 -2.74 -17.20 -4.77
C VAL A 104 -1.44 -17.74 -4.17
N GLY A 105 -0.64 -16.86 -3.57
CA GLY A 105 0.67 -17.18 -3.02
C GLY A 105 1.83 -16.96 -3.98
N SER A 106 1.59 -16.83 -5.29
CA SER A 106 2.63 -16.53 -6.27
C SER A 106 3.30 -15.18 -5.99
N VAL A 107 4.63 -15.15 -6.09
CA VAL A 107 5.46 -13.97 -5.87
C VAL A 107 6.09 -13.54 -7.19
N ARG A 108 5.91 -12.28 -7.56
CA ARG A 108 6.41 -11.70 -8.81
C ARG A 108 7.22 -10.45 -8.55
N LEU A 109 8.30 -10.28 -9.31
CA LEU A 109 9.07 -9.05 -9.37
C LEU A 109 8.79 -8.32 -10.68
N TRP A 110 8.14 -7.18 -10.57
CA TRP A 110 7.81 -6.29 -11.68
C TRP A 110 8.95 -5.31 -11.93
N LYS A 111 9.27 -5.09 -13.20
CA LYS A 111 10.02 -3.92 -13.69
C LYS A 111 9.12 -3.11 -14.60
N TYR A 112 8.94 -1.83 -14.28
CA TYR A 112 8.01 -0.96 -14.99
C TYR A 112 8.50 0.48 -15.04
N VAL A 113 7.86 1.29 -15.86
CA VAL A 113 8.07 2.74 -15.97
C VAL A 113 6.73 3.43 -15.69
N LEU A 114 6.75 4.53 -14.95
CA LEU A 114 5.54 5.32 -14.70
C LEU A 114 5.22 6.22 -15.90
N PRO A 115 3.93 6.51 -16.17
CA PRO A 115 3.55 7.43 -17.23
C PRO A 115 4.27 8.78 -17.12
N GLY A 116 4.92 9.20 -18.21
CA GLY A 116 5.63 10.48 -18.28
C GLY A 116 7.03 10.48 -17.69
N THR A 117 7.55 9.32 -17.24
CA THR A 117 8.93 9.18 -16.76
C THR A 117 9.76 8.26 -17.68
N SER A 118 11.05 8.16 -17.40
CA SER A 118 11.97 7.21 -18.07
C SER A 118 12.69 6.28 -17.09
N GLU A 119 12.44 6.46 -15.80
CA GLU A 119 13.05 5.68 -14.74
C GLU A 119 12.37 4.31 -14.65
N VAL A 120 13.20 3.26 -14.65
CA VAL A 120 12.73 1.89 -14.45
C VAL A 120 12.65 1.63 -12.95
N LEU A 121 11.43 1.40 -12.49
CA LEU A 121 11.10 1.07 -11.12
C LEU A 121 10.86 -0.43 -10.96
N THR A 122 10.94 -0.88 -9.73
CA THR A 122 10.75 -2.25 -9.30
C THR A 122 9.65 -2.36 -8.25
N ALA A 123 8.87 -3.44 -8.33
CA ALA A 123 7.89 -3.79 -7.31
C ALA A 123 7.81 -5.31 -7.19
N LYS A 124 8.13 -5.82 -6.00
CA LYS A 124 7.90 -7.21 -5.63
C LYS A 124 6.58 -7.30 -4.90
N GLU A 125 5.75 -8.21 -5.37
CA GLU A 125 4.43 -8.43 -4.81
C GLU A 125 4.10 -9.91 -4.69
N LYS A 126 3.13 -10.18 -3.83
CA LYS A 126 2.51 -11.47 -3.65
C LYS A 126 1.01 -11.34 -3.92
N THR A 127 0.47 -12.31 -4.67
CA THR A 127 -0.98 -12.43 -4.84
C THR A 127 -1.57 -13.00 -3.55
N GLU A 128 -2.35 -12.20 -2.82
CA GLU A 128 -2.95 -12.58 -1.53
C GLU A 128 -4.34 -13.19 -1.68
N VAL A 129 -5.15 -12.64 -2.58
CA VAL A 129 -6.54 -13.05 -2.77
C VAL A 129 -6.87 -13.10 -4.25
N ILE A 130 -7.54 -14.18 -4.64
CA ILE A 130 -8.28 -14.30 -5.89
C ILE A 130 -9.68 -14.78 -5.50
N ASP A 131 -10.67 -13.96 -5.80
CA ASP A 131 -12.07 -14.26 -5.58
C ASP A 131 -12.78 -14.17 -6.94
N ASP A 132 -12.89 -15.33 -7.59
CA ASP A 132 -13.50 -15.46 -8.92
C ASP A 132 -15.00 -15.16 -8.89
N GLU A 133 -15.68 -15.36 -7.75
CA GLU A 133 -17.11 -15.06 -7.59
C GLU A 133 -17.36 -13.55 -7.61
N ASN A 134 -16.52 -12.78 -6.91
CA ASN A 134 -16.62 -11.33 -6.83
C ASN A 134 -15.74 -10.58 -7.84
N MET A 135 -15.07 -11.31 -8.76
CA MET A 135 -14.10 -10.78 -9.73
C MET A 135 -13.10 -9.82 -9.08
N LEU A 136 -12.53 -10.25 -7.95
CA LEU A 136 -11.60 -9.49 -7.13
C LEU A 136 -10.22 -10.16 -7.12
N ILE A 137 -9.18 -9.34 -7.24
CA ILE A 137 -7.79 -9.75 -6.98
C ILE A 137 -7.17 -8.75 -6.01
N VAL A 138 -6.41 -9.26 -5.04
CA VAL A 138 -5.64 -8.46 -4.09
C VAL A 138 -4.17 -8.86 -4.15
N TRP A 139 -3.32 -7.87 -4.40
CA TRP A 139 -1.87 -8.00 -4.35
C TRP A 139 -1.32 -7.23 -3.15
N ASN A 140 -0.35 -7.84 -2.48
CA ASN A 140 0.45 -7.21 -1.45
C ASN A 140 1.81 -6.86 -2.04
N ILE A 141 2.09 -5.57 -2.17
CA ILE A 141 3.34 -5.04 -2.67
C ILE A 141 4.18 -4.63 -1.47
N TYR A 142 5.37 -5.22 -1.33
CA TYR A 142 6.14 -5.10 -0.08
C TYR A 142 7.62 -4.78 -0.22
N GLU A 143 8.16 -4.83 -1.44
CA GLU A 143 9.57 -4.49 -1.70
C GLU A 143 9.71 -3.81 -3.07
N GLY A 144 10.62 -2.85 -3.21
CA GLY A 144 10.84 -2.09 -4.44
C GLY A 144 10.82 -0.57 -4.23
N ASP A 145 10.81 0.19 -5.33
CA ASP A 145 11.05 1.64 -5.30
C ASP A 145 9.93 2.44 -4.60
N HIS A 146 8.71 1.90 -4.56
CA HIS A 146 7.60 2.48 -3.80
C HIS A 146 7.90 2.61 -2.30
N THR A 147 8.80 1.78 -1.75
CA THR A 147 9.19 1.81 -0.33
C THR A 147 9.95 3.09 0.06
N ASN A 148 10.39 3.90 -0.91
CA ASN A 148 10.95 5.22 -0.64
C ASN A 148 9.90 6.21 -0.08
N HIS A 149 8.62 5.99 -0.41
CA HIS A 149 7.52 6.90 -0.06
C HIS A 149 6.48 6.27 0.88
N TYR A 150 6.28 4.96 0.75
CA TYR A 150 5.37 4.18 1.58
C TYR A 150 6.17 3.22 2.45
N ASN A 151 5.60 2.79 3.56
CA ASN A 151 6.10 1.57 4.18
C ASN A 151 5.89 0.41 3.20
N GLY A 152 6.73 -0.62 3.30
CA GLY A 152 6.68 -1.81 2.45
C GLY A 152 5.43 -2.68 2.68
N PHE A 153 4.29 -2.07 2.98
CA PHE A 153 3.00 -2.73 2.99
C PHE A 153 2.01 -1.87 2.22
N VAL A 154 1.69 -2.33 1.01
CA VAL A 154 0.69 -1.74 0.13
C VAL A 154 -0.25 -2.85 -0.32
N LEU A 155 -1.56 -2.67 -0.12
CA LEU A 155 -2.57 -3.54 -0.70
C LEU A 155 -3.16 -2.87 -1.95
N LEU A 156 -2.93 -3.49 -3.10
CA LEU A 156 -3.54 -3.13 -4.36
C LEU A 156 -4.71 -4.08 -4.62
N LYS A 157 -5.92 -3.55 -4.75
CA LYS A 157 -7.13 -4.31 -5.05
C LYS A 157 -7.64 -3.90 -6.43
N MET A 158 -7.98 -4.89 -7.24
CA MET A 158 -8.71 -4.71 -8.49
C MET A 158 -10.01 -5.50 -8.41
N GLN A 159 -11.12 -4.83 -8.63
CA GLN A 159 -12.43 -5.46 -8.69
C GLN A 159 -13.13 -5.07 -10.00
N VAL A 160 -13.69 -6.05 -10.69
CA VAL A 160 -14.56 -5.81 -11.86
C VAL A 160 -16.00 -6.02 -11.44
N VAL A 161 -16.86 -5.03 -11.71
CA VAL A 161 -18.30 -5.11 -11.41
C VAL A 161 -19.08 -5.06 -12.73
N PRO A 162 -20.07 -5.94 -12.96
CA PRO A 162 -20.95 -5.83 -14.12
C PRO A 162 -21.65 -4.47 -14.17
N ASN A 163 -21.64 -3.82 -15.34
CA ASN A 163 -22.29 -2.51 -15.52
C ASN A 163 -22.97 -2.43 -16.90
N GLY A 164 -24.25 -2.82 -16.96
CA GLY A 164 -24.98 -2.92 -18.22
C GLY A 164 -24.37 -3.96 -19.17
N GLU A 165 -24.07 -3.54 -20.40
CA GLU A 165 -23.39 -4.37 -21.41
C GLU A 165 -21.87 -4.46 -21.19
N GLY A 166 -21.31 -3.58 -20.36
CA GLY A 166 -19.87 -3.49 -20.07
C GLY A 166 -19.56 -3.79 -18.60
N SER A 167 -18.54 -3.11 -18.09
CA SER A 167 -18.03 -3.30 -16.74
C SER A 167 -17.58 -2.00 -16.08
N LEU A 168 -17.57 -1.99 -14.75
CA LEU A 168 -16.97 -0.94 -13.93
C LEU A 168 -15.77 -1.54 -13.22
N VAL A 169 -14.57 -1.07 -13.58
CA VAL A 169 -13.30 -1.53 -13.02
C VAL A 169 -12.90 -0.60 -11.88
N LYS A 170 -12.71 -1.16 -10.69
CA LYS A 170 -12.34 -0.44 -9.48
C LYS A 170 -10.93 -0.82 -9.07
N TRP A 171 -10.10 0.20 -8.87
CA TRP A 171 -8.78 0.08 -8.29
C TRP A 171 -8.77 0.72 -6.91
N THR A 172 -8.21 0.02 -5.93
CA THR A 172 -8.02 0.52 -4.57
C THR A 172 -6.56 0.34 -4.18
N PHE A 173 -5.94 1.41 -3.71
CA PHE A 173 -4.56 1.42 -3.20
C PHE A 173 -4.59 1.80 -1.73
N GLU A 174 -4.40 0.82 -0.86
CA GLU A 174 -4.30 1.00 0.59
C GLU A 174 -2.81 1.00 0.97
N TYR A 175 -2.39 2.03 1.70
CA TYR A 175 -0.98 2.30 1.94
C TYR A 175 -0.75 2.96 3.29
N GLU A 176 0.48 2.87 3.77
CA GLU A 176 0.95 3.61 4.93
C GLU A 176 2.09 4.52 4.48
N LYS A 177 1.95 5.83 4.71
CA LYS A 177 3.00 6.78 4.33
C LYS A 177 4.22 6.59 5.23
N ARG A 178 5.40 6.64 4.62
CA ARG A 178 6.67 6.59 5.36
C ARG A 178 6.90 7.85 6.21
N ASN A 179 6.42 9.00 5.73
CA ASN A 179 6.46 10.28 6.43
C ASN A 179 5.17 11.08 6.12
N GLU A 180 4.71 11.95 7.03
CA GLU A 180 3.44 12.70 6.89
C GLU A 180 3.33 13.49 5.56
N GLY A 181 4.43 14.11 5.12
CA GLY A 181 4.51 14.86 3.86
C GLY A 181 4.75 14.01 2.61
N GLY A 182 4.67 12.68 2.72
CA GLY A 182 4.85 11.76 1.61
C GLY A 182 3.77 11.93 0.53
N PRO A 183 4.12 11.69 -0.75
CA PRO A 183 3.18 11.85 -1.86
C PRO A 183 2.05 10.83 -1.78
N ASP A 184 0.85 11.21 -2.22
CA ASP A 184 -0.23 10.25 -2.46
C ASP A 184 0.09 9.40 -3.71
N PRO A 185 -0.40 8.14 -3.79
CA PRO A 185 -0.03 7.20 -4.85
C PRO A 185 -0.73 7.48 -6.19
N GLN A 186 -1.04 8.76 -6.47
CA GLN A 186 -1.79 9.20 -7.63
C GLN A 186 -1.18 8.76 -8.96
N GLN A 187 0.16 8.77 -9.07
CA GLN A 187 0.85 8.32 -10.29
C GLN A 187 0.67 6.81 -10.54
N PHE A 188 0.68 5.99 -9.49
CA PHE A 188 0.41 4.55 -9.61
C PHE A 188 -1.04 4.32 -10.04
N MET A 189 -1.99 5.03 -9.45
CA MET A 189 -3.40 4.94 -9.83
C MET A 189 -3.65 5.33 -11.28
N ASN A 190 -3.01 6.40 -11.75
CA ASN A 190 -3.09 6.81 -13.16
C ASN A 190 -2.54 5.72 -14.11
N MET A 191 -1.48 5.03 -13.71
CA MET A 191 -0.92 3.90 -14.49
C MET A 191 -1.92 2.74 -14.57
N PHE A 192 -2.58 2.37 -13.47
CA PHE A 192 -3.58 1.29 -13.46
C PHE A 192 -4.82 1.63 -14.29
N VAL A 193 -5.29 2.87 -14.25
CA VAL A 193 -6.39 3.34 -15.12
C VAL A 193 -5.98 3.30 -16.59
N MET A 194 -4.78 3.79 -16.92
CA MET A 194 -4.26 3.74 -18.30
C MET A 194 -4.13 2.30 -18.82
N PHE A 195 -3.65 1.39 -17.98
CA PHE A 195 -3.59 -0.03 -18.30
C PHE A 195 -4.99 -0.60 -18.54
N GLY A 196 -5.96 -0.28 -17.69
CA GLY A 196 -7.35 -0.69 -17.84
C GLY A 196 -7.97 -0.21 -19.16
N ASP A 197 -7.77 1.06 -19.52
CA ASP A 197 -8.26 1.63 -20.79
C ASP A 197 -7.66 0.92 -22.01
N LYS A 198 -6.37 0.56 -21.95
CA LYS A 198 -5.68 -0.17 -23.02
C LYS A 198 -6.14 -1.61 -23.13
N LEU A 199 -6.36 -2.28 -22.01
CA LEU A 199 -6.89 -3.62 -21.98
C LEU A 199 -8.32 -3.66 -22.54
N ASP A 200 -9.18 -2.69 -22.15
CA ASP A 200 -10.54 -2.58 -22.68
C ASP A 200 -10.54 -2.38 -24.21
N ALA A 201 -9.68 -1.49 -24.71
CA ALA A 201 -9.53 -1.27 -26.15
C ALA A 201 -9.02 -2.51 -26.90
N HIS A 202 -8.07 -3.25 -26.32
CA HIS A 202 -7.55 -4.50 -26.89
C HIS A 202 -8.65 -5.57 -26.97
N LEU A 203 -9.39 -5.77 -25.87
CA LEU A 203 -10.48 -6.74 -25.81
C LEU A 203 -11.66 -6.39 -26.73
N ALA A 204 -11.92 -5.10 -26.93
CA ALA A 204 -12.94 -4.63 -27.86
C ALA A 204 -12.55 -4.85 -29.34
N ALA A 205 -11.26 -4.90 -29.66
CA ALA A 205 -10.77 -5.15 -31.02
C ALA A 205 -10.75 -6.64 -31.39
N GLU A 206 -10.79 -7.54 -30.40
CA GLU A 206 -10.85 -9.00 -30.58
C GLU A 206 -12.29 -9.57 -30.62
N ALA A 207 -13.30 -8.72 -30.39
CA ALA A 207 -14.72 -9.07 -30.39
C ALA A 207 -15.34 -8.99 -31.78
#